data_AF-A0A8T0IHN3-F1
#
_entry.id   AF-A0A8T0IHN3-F1
#
_cell.length_a   1.000
_cell.length_b   1.000
_cell.length_c   1.000
_cell.angle_alpha   90.00
_cell.angle_beta   90.00
_cell.angle_gamma   90.00
#
_symmetry.space_group_name_H-M   'P 1'
#
loop_
_entity.id
_entity.type
_entity.pdbx_description
1 polymer ?
#
loop_
_entity_poly.entity_id
_entity_poly.type
_entity_poly.pdbx_seq_one_letter_code
_entity_poly.pdbx_strand_id
1 'polypeptide(L)'
;MSTLMQIEGVSQSDDTPTRAPAMPSLVPARASDRITESLKLEHQLVKIPYEHLKKAMRVSTRLVEKEVSAVVAGVADVIDKDMSKEEAVQHLTSLVTRLQGLKRKLDESKQGEQYQVQRCRARLDHLGMLQGLNYSKDNEARWNHTRVQRILVDYMLRSSYFTTASELAESTQIQELVDSDIYLDARRVMEALQNRNCSEALSWCSENKSKLKKAKSKFEFKLRLQEFIELVRAERMMDAITYARKYLSVWSSTNMKELQQAMATLAFKSTTECAGYKILFDVEQWANLARQFKQDFYKLYGMTLQPLLNIHLQAGLSALKTPFCYQEQCTKDDPLSQEIIRKLAEPLPFAKHIHSKLVCYISKEPMNEDNPPLVLPNGYVYSTKICSEVVELVEAKQGSEARGTNVQHHGLVLFISLIKLMQVTQIPPSPNYIGSPSGAF
;
A
#
# COMPACT_ATOMS: atom_id res chain seq x y z
N MET A 1 -22.00 10.17 48.72
CA MET A 1 -20.79 10.28 49.57
C MET A 1 -19.72 10.89 48.68
N SER A 2 -19.60 12.22 48.66
CA SER A 2 -18.65 13.00 49.48
C SER A 2 -17.24 12.41 49.36
N THR A 3 -16.25 13.17 48.91
CA THR A 3 -15.74 14.29 49.71
C THR A 3 -15.04 15.34 48.84
N LEU A 4 -15.56 16.57 48.93
CA LEU A 4 -14.81 17.82 48.75
C LEU A 4 -13.73 17.90 49.84
N MET A 5 -12.51 18.30 49.48
CA MET A 5 -11.64 19.03 50.42
C MET A 5 -11.11 20.28 49.73
N GLN A 6 -11.68 21.41 50.14
CA GLN A 6 -11.07 22.73 50.05
C GLN A 6 -9.90 22.78 51.06
N ILE A 7 -8.77 23.32 50.62
CA ILE A 7 -7.79 23.94 51.51
C ILE A 7 -7.48 25.31 50.91
N GLU A 8 -8.02 26.35 51.55
CA GLU A 8 -7.54 27.73 51.41
C GLU A 8 -6.31 27.90 52.30
N GLY A 9 -5.32 28.67 51.84
CA GLY A 9 -4.18 29.03 52.66
C GLY A 9 -3.08 29.82 51.97
N VAL A 10 -3.26 31.15 51.97
CA VAL A 10 -2.21 32.18 52.09
C VAL A 10 -1.34 32.51 50.87
N SER A 11 -1.56 33.74 50.40
CA SER A 11 -0.76 34.55 49.50
C SER A 11 0.57 34.99 50.12
N GLN A 12 1.69 34.72 49.43
CA GLN A 12 2.88 35.58 49.46
C GLN A 12 3.48 35.66 48.05
N SER A 13 3.64 36.90 47.60
CA SER A 13 4.20 37.35 46.34
C SER A 13 5.72 37.16 46.29
N ASP A 14 6.21 36.56 45.21
CA ASP A 14 7.59 36.80 44.75
C ASP A 14 7.62 36.79 43.22
N ASP A 15 7.86 37.98 42.66
CA ASP A 15 7.96 38.27 41.23
C ASP A 15 9.31 37.76 40.69
N THR A 16 9.28 36.70 39.89
CA THR A 16 10.37 36.38 38.94
C THR A 16 9.77 35.90 37.61
N PRO A 17 10.13 36.50 36.45
CA PRO A 17 9.58 36.09 35.17
C PRO A 17 10.27 34.81 34.72
N THR A 18 9.74 33.65 35.15
CA THR A 18 10.17 32.36 34.64
C THR A 18 9.60 32.19 33.23
N ARG A 19 10.46 32.37 32.22
CA ARG A 19 10.18 32.12 30.80
C ARG A 19 9.55 30.73 30.65
N ALA A 20 8.26 30.68 30.30
CA ALA A 20 7.57 29.44 30.01
C ALA A 20 8.34 28.66 28.92
N PRO A 21 8.55 27.34 29.07
CA PRO A 21 9.12 26.54 28.01
C PRO A 21 8.17 26.60 26.82
N ALA A 22 8.72 26.89 25.63
CA ALA A 22 7.96 26.97 24.39
C ALA A 22 7.17 25.67 24.19
N MET A 23 5.84 25.79 24.17
CA MET A 23 4.95 24.69 23.81
C MET A 23 5.36 24.19 22.41
N PRO A 24 5.57 22.88 22.24
CA PRO A 24 5.88 22.35 20.92
C PRO A 24 4.72 22.64 19.97
N SER A 25 5.04 23.15 18.77
CA SER A 25 4.03 23.54 17.79
C SER A 25 3.17 22.33 17.42
N LEU A 26 1.90 22.36 17.83
CA LEU A 26 0.89 21.40 17.41
C LEU A 26 0.70 21.50 15.89
N VAL A 27 0.61 20.34 15.23
CA VAL A 27 0.29 20.25 13.80
C VAL A 27 -0.98 21.05 13.51
N PRO A 28 -1.00 21.96 12.52
CA PRO A 28 -2.20 22.72 12.16
C PRO A 28 -3.37 21.77 11.89
N ALA A 29 -4.56 22.04 12.40
CA ALA A 29 -5.72 21.12 12.33
C ALA A 29 -5.99 20.55 10.91
N ARG A 30 -5.85 21.38 9.87
CA ARG A 30 -5.98 20.95 8.45
C ARG A 30 -4.90 19.98 7.97
N ALA A 31 -3.67 20.08 8.50
CA ALA A 31 -2.59 19.13 8.21
C ALA A 31 -2.84 17.80 8.94
N SER A 32 -3.36 17.85 10.16
CA SER A 32 -3.78 16.67 10.92
C SER A 32 -4.86 15.86 10.18
N ASP A 33 -5.86 16.52 9.59
CA ASP A 33 -6.91 15.85 8.80
C ASP A 33 -6.34 15.16 7.55
N ARG A 34 -5.46 15.85 6.81
CA ARG A 34 -4.80 15.29 5.61
C ARG A 34 -3.93 14.07 5.93
N ILE A 35 -3.17 14.14 7.01
CA ILE A 35 -2.34 13.02 7.49
C ILE A 35 -3.23 11.85 7.87
N THR A 36 -4.34 12.10 8.58
CA THR A 36 -5.28 11.07 8.99
C THR A 36 -5.88 10.34 7.79
N GLU A 37 -6.30 11.05 6.73
CA GLU A 37 -6.79 10.42 5.50
C GLU A 37 -5.70 9.63 4.77
N SER A 38 -4.47 10.16 4.70
CA SER A 38 -3.33 9.45 4.09
C SER A 38 -3.02 8.14 4.80
N LEU A 39 -3.07 8.13 6.15
CA LEU A 39 -2.84 6.94 6.97
C LEU A 39 -3.90 5.84 6.76
N LYS A 40 -5.13 6.18 6.37
CA LYS A 40 -6.16 5.18 6.04
C LYS A 40 -5.76 4.31 4.84
N LEU A 41 -5.00 4.87 3.90
CA LEU A 41 -4.48 4.14 2.74
C LEU A 41 -3.32 3.21 3.10
N GLU A 42 -2.74 3.36 4.29
CA GLU A 42 -1.60 2.56 4.78
C GLU A 42 -2.05 1.31 5.55
N HIS A 43 -3.34 0.95 5.56
CA HIS A 43 -3.83 -0.25 6.26
C HIS A 43 -3.05 -1.53 5.87
N GLN A 44 -2.79 -1.71 4.57
CA GLN A 44 -2.03 -2.87 4.06
C GLN A 44 -0.63 -2.94 4.68
N LEU A 45 0.02 -1.80 4.91
CA LEU A 45 1.39 -1.72 5.43
C LEU A 45 1.50 -2.45 6.77
N VAL A 46 0.59 -2.17 7.70
CA VAL A 46 0.65 -2.72 9.07
C VAL A 46 0.01 -4.11 9.15
N LYS A 47 -1.06 -4.34 8.39
CA LYS A 47 -1.87 -5.55 8.49
C LYS A 47 -1.06 -6.82 8.20
N ILE A 48 -0.22 -6.76 7.18
CA ILE A 48 0.55 -7.90 6.68
C ILE A 48 1.52 -8.48 7.72
N PRO A 49 2.54 -7.73 8.21
CA PRO A 49 3.50 -8.25 9.17
C PRO A 49 2.84 -8.63 10.49
N TYR A 50 1.76 -7.94 10.88
CA TYR A 50 0.97 -8.32 12.05
C TYR A 50 0.32 -9.70 11.91
N GLU A 51 -0.25 -10.01 10.73
CA GLU A 51 -0.82 -11.34 10.48
C GLU A 51 0.25 -12.44 10.48
N HIS A 52 1.47 -12.14 10.01
CA HIS A 52 2.59 -13.06 10.09
C HIS A 52 3.07 -13.28 11.53
N LEU A 53 3.26 -12.22 12.30
CA LEU A 53 3.61 -12.31 13.72
C LEU A 53 2.58 -13.18 14.46
N LYS A 54 1.29 -12.94 14.21
CA LYS A 54 0.20 -13.73 14.79
C LYS A 54 0.23 -15.20 14.31
N LYS A 55 0.64 -15.48 13.06
CA LYS A 55 0.80 -16.86 12.56
C LYS A 55 1.97 -17.54 13.28
N ALA A 56 3.13 -16.88 13.35
CA ALA A 56 4.33 -17.39 14.00
C ALA A 56 4.09 -17.71 15.48
N MET A 57 3.54 -16.76 16.24
CA MET A 57 3.19 -16.96 17.65
C MET A 57 2.24 -18.14 17.85
N ARG A 58 1.19 -18.27 17.02
CA ARG A 58 0.25 -19.41 17.11
C ARG A 58 0.91 -20.75 16.84
N VAL A 59 1.85 -20.81 15.90
CA VAL A 59 2.59 -22.04 15.59
C VAL A 59 3.49 -22.41 16.77
N SER A 60 4.21 -21.42 17.32
CA SER A 60 5.06 -21.55 18.50
C SER A 60 4.27 -22.06 19.72
N THR A 61 3.14 -21.42 20.05
CA THR A 61 2.28 -21.84 21.17
C THR A 61 1.79 -23.28 21.00
N ARG A 62 1.30 -23.66 19.82
CA ARG A 62 0.82 -25.03 19.56
C ARG A 62 1.94 -26.07 19.65
N LEU A 63 3.14 -25.72 19.21
CA LEU A 63 4.30 -26.61 19.33
C LEU A 63 4.63 -26.84 20.80
N VAL A 64 4.68 -25.78 21.61
CA VAL A 64 4.91 -25.88 23.06
C VAL A 64 3.81 -26.72 23.72
N GLU A 65 2.54 -26.41 23.48
CA GLU A 65 1.41 -27.18 24.02
C GLU A 65 1.52 -28.68 23.68
N LYS A 66 1.73 -29.01 22.41
CA LYS A 66 1.84 -30.41 21.95
C LYS A 66 3.00 -31.16 22.61
N GLU A 67 4.19 -30.57 22.60
CA GLU A 67 5.40 -31.24 23.09
C GLU A 67 5.40 -31.33 24.62
N VAL A 68 4.97 -30.28 25.33
CA VAL A 68 4.86 -30.29 26.80
C VAL A 68 3.79 -31.29 27.25
N SER A 69 2.60 -31.30 26.65
CA SER A 69 1.56 -32.29 27.00
C SER A 69 2.04 -33.73 26.81
N ALA A 70 2.80 -33.99 25.75
CA ALA A 70 3.31 -35.33 25.49
C ALA A 70 4.45 -35.73 26.44
N VAL A 71 5.26 -34.77 26.91
CA VAL A 71 6.26 -35.02 27.95
C VAL A 71 5.58 -35.29 29.29
N VAL A 72 4.57 -34.51 29.68
CA VAL A 72 3.81 -34.73 30.91
C VAL A 72 3.14 -36.11 30.91
N ALA A 73 2.49 -36.48 29.80
CA ALA A 73 1.91 -37.82 29.64
C ALA A 73 2.98 -38.92 29.71
N GLY A 74 4.14 -38.70 29.08
CA GLY A 74 5.26 -39.64 29.15
C GLY A 74 5.84 -39.80 30.56
N VAL A 75 5.86 -38.75 31.37
CA VAL A 75 6.29 -38.85 32.78
C VAL A 75 5.25 -39.61 33.61
N ALA A 76 3.95 -39.35 33.40
CA ALA A 76 2.88 -40.10 34.06
C ALA A 76 2.95 -41.60 33.76
N ASP A 77 3.25 -41.97 32.51
CA ASP A 77 3.44 -43.37 32.11
C ASP A 77 4.53 -44.10 32.91
N VAL A 78 5.59 -43.40 33.33
CA VAL A 78 6.66 -43.98 34.17
C VAL A 78 6.21 -44.21 35.62
N ILE A 79 5.21 -43.44 36.08
CA ILE A 79 4.65 -43.54 37.44
C ILE A 79 3.60 -44.65 37.49
N ASP A 80 2.76 -44.74 36.44
CA ASP A 80 1.59 -45.62 36.43
C ASP A 80 1.88 -47.03 35.91
N LYS A 81 2.97 -47.23 35.16
CA LYS A 81 3.36 -48.54 34.62
C LYS A 81 4.48 -49.15 35.44
N ASP A 82 4.36 -50.44 35.71
CA ASP A 82 5.42 -51.22 36.33
C ASP A 82 6.53 -51.45 35.28
N MET A 83 7.59 -50.65 35.36
CA MET A 83 8.71 -50.63 34.41
C MET A 83 10.00 -51.05 35.13
N SER A 84 10.91 -51.74 34.43
CA SER A 84 12.25 -51.96 34.96
C SER A 84 13.02 -50.63 35.09
N LYS A 85 14.05 -50.59 35.93
CA LYS A 85 14.86 -49.38 36.13
C LYS A 85 15.54 -48.94 34.83
N GLU A 86 16.04 -49.90 34.06
CA GLU A 86 16.70 -49.68 32.78
C GLU A 86 15.72 -49.10 31.74
N GLU A 87 14.50 -49.62 31.67
CA GLU A 87 13.45 -49.10 30.77
C GLU A 87 12.98 -47.69 31.19
N ALA A 88 12.83 -47.43 32.50
CA ALA A 88 12.47 -46.11 33.00
C ALA A 88 13.55 -45.06 32.66
N VAL A 89 14.83 -45.41 32.81
CA VAL A 89 15.96 -44.53 32.45
C VAL A 89 15.96 -44.25 30.94
N GLN A 90 15.78 -45.27 30.09
CA GLN A 90 15.70 -45.08 28.64
C GLN A 90 14.50 -44.18 28.24
N HIS A 91 13.35 -44.38 28.86
CA HIS A 91 12.16 -43.58 28.60
C HIS A 91 12.36 -42.11 29.00
N LEU A 92 12.86 -41.85 30.21
CA LEU A 92 13.18 -40.49 30.67
C LEU A 92 14.25 -39.83 29.78
N THR A 93 15.26 -40.57 29.32
CA THR A 93 16.29 -40.07 28.39
C THR A 93 15.67 -39.65 27.05
N SER A 94 14.70 -40.40 26.55
CA SER A 94 13.93 -40.03 25.35
C SER A 94 13.13 -38.74 25.56
N LEU A 95 12.47 -38.58 26.72
CA LEU A 95 11.75 -37.34 27.05
C LEU A 95 12.67 -36.12 27.18
N VAL A 96 13.86 -36.30 27.76
CA VAL A 96 14.90 -35.24 27.80
C VAL A 96 15.34 -34.86 26.39
N THR A 97 15.60 -35.85 25.53
CA THR A 97 15.97 -35.61 24.12
C THR A 97 14.87 -34.84 23.38
N ARG A 98 13.61 -35.16 23.66
CA ARG A 98 12.44 -34.47 23.11
C ARG A 98 12.36 -33.01 23.58
N LEU A 99 12.59 -32.74 24.87
CA LEU A 99 12.64 -31.38 25.41
C LEU A 99 13.81 -30.56 24.83
N GLN A 100 14.98 -31.18 24.63
CA GLN A 100 16.10 -30.53 23.94
C GLN A 100 15.75 -30.19 22.49
N GLY A 101 15.05 -31.09 21.80
CA GLY A 101 14.50 -30.84 20.46
C GLY A 101 13.47 -29.70 20.43
N LEU A 102 12.59 -29.62 21.43
CA LEU A 102 11.66 -28.50 21.59
C LEU A 102 12.41 -27.18 21.80
N LYS A 103 13.42 -27.15 22.66
CA LYS A 103 14.24 -25.95 22.91
C LYS A 103 14.84 -25.42 21.59
N ARG A 104 15.46 -26.30 20.80
CA ARG A 104 16.06 -25.90 19.49
C ARG A 104 15.02 -25.31 18.55
N LYS A 105 13.85 -25.95 18.41
CA LYS A 105 12.74 -25.43 17.57
C LYS A 105 12.19 -24.10 18.08
N LEU A 106 12.15 -23.90 19.40
CA LEU A 106 11.68 -22.66 19.99
C LEU A 106 12.68 -21.51 19.75
N ASP A 107 13.98 -21.78 19.75
CA ASP A 107 15.00 -20.80 19.39
C ASP A 107 14.86 -20.36 17.91
N GLU A 108 14.60 -21.29 16.99
CA GLU A 108 14.29 -20.98 15.59
C GLU A 108 13.00 -20.16 15.45
N SER A 109 11.92 -20.54 16.16
CA SER A 109 10.66 -19.80 16.16
C SER A 109 10.83 -18.38 16.71
N LYS A 110 11.63 -18.22 17.78
CA LYS A 110 11.93 -16.94 18.41
C LYS A 110 12.61 -16.00 17.42
N GLN A 111 13.58 -16.46 16.65
CA GLN A 111 14.23 -15.65 15.61
C GLN A 111 13.23 -15.20 14.55
N GLY A 112 12.36 -16.10 14.08
CA GLY A 112 11.30 -15.77 13.13
C GLY A 112 10.30 -14.75 13.68
N GLU A 113 9.89 -14.89 14.94
CA GLU A 113 9.02 -13.92 15.63
C GLU A 113 9.68 -12.56 15.80
N GLN A 114 10.95 -12.52 16.22
CA GLN A 114 11.73 -11.29 16.36
C GLN A 114 11.84 -10.53 15.03
N TYR A 115 12.07 -11.24 13.93
CA TYR A 115 12.06 -10.66 12.59
C TYR A 115 10.72 -10.00 12.24
N GLN A 116 9.58 -10.67 12.52
CA GLN A 116 8.27 -10.07 12.28
C GLN A 116 7.97 -8.88 13.22
N VAL A 117 8.47 -8.90 14.46
CA VAL A 117 8.36 -7.77 15.41
C VAL A 117 9.17 -6.57 14.91
N GLN A 118 10.39 -6.77 14.44
CA GLN A 118 11.23 -5.72 13.86
C GLN A 118 10.52 -5.07 12.67
N ARG A 119 9.99 -5.88 11.76
CA ARG A 119 9.18 -5.43 10.63
C ARG A 119 7.92 -4.66 11.02
N CYS A 120 7.23 -5.07 12.10
CA CYS A 120 6.10 -4.30 12.64
C CYS A 120 6.57 -2.94 13.18
N ARG A 121 7.67 -2.93 13.94
CA ARG A 121 8.23 -1.72 14.56
C ARG A 121 8.68 -0.71 13.50
N ALA A 122 9.48 -1.11 12.52
CA ALA A 122 9.95 -0.22 11.46
C ALA A 122 8.81 0.48 10.70
N ARG A 123 7.70 -0.24 10.47
CA ARG A 123 6.51 0.35 9.85
C ARG A 123 5.77 1.31 10.76
N LEU A 124 5.64 0.99 12.05
CA LEU A 124 5.04 1.90 13.03
C LEU A 124 5.89 3.16 13.20
N ASP A 125 7.21 3.03 13.24
CA ASP A 125 8.15 4.15 13.31
C ASP A 125 8.03 5.03 12.06
N HIS A 126 7.96 4.41 10.88
CA HIS A 126 7.72 5.13 9.63
C HIS A 126 6.39 5.88 9.64
N LEU A 127 5.29 5.29 10.11
CA LEU A 127 4.01 5.99 10.25
C LEU A 127 4.05 7.09 11.33
N GLY A 128 4.81 6.87 12.40
CA GLY A 128 5.03 7.82 13.49
C GLY A 128 5.79 9.09 13.08
N MET A 129 6.49 9.08 11.93
CA MET A 129 7.14 10.27 11.36
C MET A 129 6.15 11.41 11.07
N LEU A 130 4.87 11.07 10.83
CA LEU A 130 3.82 12.05 10.53
C LEU A 130 2.99 12.46 11.76
N GLN A 131 3.31 11.97 12.96
CA GLN A 131 2.48 12.17 14.16
C GLN A 131 3.15 13.07 15.21
N GLY A 132 2.33 13.93 15.84
CA GLY A 132 2.69 14.66 17.07
C GLY A 132 3.93 15.54 16.96
N LEU A 133 4.83 15.41 17.94
CA LEU A 133 6.07 16.19 18.09
C LEU A 133 7.11 15.90 17.00
N ASN A 134 6.96 14.80 16.25
CA ASN A 134 7.89 14.41 15.20
C ASN A 134 7.56 15.05 13.85
N TYR A 135 6.46 15.81 13.73
CA TYR A 135 6.10 16.43 12.47
C TYR A 135 7.08 17.55 12.09
N SER A 136 7.67 17.43 10.89
CA SER A 136 8.48 18.46 10.24
C SER A 136 8.32 18.32 8.73
N LYS A 137 8.45 19.42 7.97
CA LYS A 137 8.42 19.38 6.49
C LYS A 137 9.47 18.42 5.93
N ASP A 138 10.62 18.32 6.60
CA ASP A 138 11.68 17.38 6.22
C ASP A 138 11.27 15.92 6.47
N ASN A 139 10.62 15.63 7.60
CA ASN A 139 10.08 14.31 7.89
C ASN A 139 8.94 13.93 6.93
N GLU A 140 8.08 14.88 6.55
CA GLU A 140 7.05 14.66 5.53
C GLU A 140 7.65 14.34 4.16
N ALA A 141 8.69 15.07 3.74
CA ALA A 141 9.39 14.82 2.48
C ALA A 141 10.05 13.42 2.47
N ARG A 142 10.77 13.07 3.54
CA ARG A 142 11.37 11.74 3.70
C ARG A 142 10.32 10.64 3.70
N TRP A 143 9.22 10.84 4.43
CA TRP A 143 8.12 9.89 4.49
C TRP A 143 7.50 9.65 3.10
N ASN A 144 7.20 10.73 2.37
CA ASN A 144 6.64 10.65 1.02
C ASN A 144 7.59 9.95 0.05
N HIS A 145 8.89 10.23 0.13
CA HIS A 145 9.88 9.56 -0.69
C HIS A 145 9.86 8.03 -0.45
N THR A 146 9.98 7.61 0.81
CA THR A 146 9.93 6.20 1.19
C THR A 146 8.60 5.54 0.80
N ARG A 147 7.47 6.24 0.93
CA ARG A 147 6.16 5.76 0.50
C ARG A 147 6.12 5.46 -1.00
N VAL A 148 6.63 6.36 -1.83
CA VAL A 148 6.68 6.15 -3.29
C VAL A 148 7.52 4.92 -3.62
N GLN A 149 8.70 4.77 -3.01
CA GLN A 149 9.55 3.59 -3.23
C GLN A 149 8.84 2.29 -2.85
N ARG A 150 8.15 2.26 -1.70
CA ARG A 150 7.33 1.11 -1.29
C ARG A 150 6.22 0.78 -2.28
N ILE A 151 5.52 1.80 -2.80
CA ILE A 151 4.47 1.62 -3.80
C ILE A 151 5.03 1.06 -5.11
N LEU A 152 6.21 1.51 -5.53
CA LEU A 152 6.89 0.98 -6.71
C LEU A 152 7.32 -0.48 -6.50
N VAL A 153 7.89 -0.81 -5.34
CA VAL A 153 8.23 -2.20 -4.99
C VAL A 153 6.98 -3.10 -5.00
N ASP A 154 5.87 -2.68 -4.40
CA ASP A 154 4.60 -3.43 -4.46
C ASP A 154 4.12 -3.65 -5.91
N TYR A 155 4.19 -2.62 -6.76
CA TYR A 155 3.83 -2.73 -8.17
C TYR A 155 4.73 -3.72 -8.93
N MET A 156 6.05 -3.64 -8.73
CA MET A 156 7.02 -4.52 -9.35
C MET A 156 6.80 -5.98 -8.94
N LEU A 157 6.60 -6.25 -7.64
CA LEU A 157 6.31 -7.58 -7.12
C LEU A 157 5.01 -8.17 -7.71
N ARG A 158 3.95 -7.36 -7.83
CA ARG A 158 2.69 -7.77 -8.47
C ARG A 158 2.84 -8.04 -9.98
N SER A 159 3.75 -7.33 -10.62
CA SER A 159 4.06 -7.46 -12.06
C SER A 159 5.15 -8.50 -12.35
N SER A 160 5.58 -9.25 -11.32
CA SER A 160 6.62 -10.28 -11.40
C SER A 160 8.05 -9.77 -11.70
N TYR A 161 8.32 -8.48 -11.50
CA TYR A 161 9.65 -7.87 -11.60
C TYR A 161 10.42 -8.00 -10.27
N PHE A 162 10.65 -9.24 -9.81
CA PHE A 162 11.21 -9.53 -8.49
C PHE A 162 12.65 -9.04 -8.29
N THR A 163 13.51 -9.20 -9.31
CA THR A 163 14.91 -8.76 -9.23
C THR A 163 15.00 -7.25 -9.04
N THR A 164 14.31 -6.49 -9.90
CA THR A 164 14.25 -5.03 -9.81
C THR A 164 13.62 -4.55 -8.51
N ALA A 165 12.59 -5.24 -8.02
CA ALA A 165 11.99 -4.95 -6.72
C ALA A 165 12.99 -5.13 -5.56
N SER A 166 13.81 -6.19 -5.59
CA SER A 166 14.85 -6.44 -4.58
C SER A 166 15.93 -5.36 -4.63
N GLU A 167 16.46 -5.07 -5.83
CA GLU A 167 17.49 -4.05 -6.03
C GLU A 167 17.01 -2.66 -5.57
N LEU A 168 15.76 -2.30 -5.86
CA LEU A 168 15.18 -1.04 -5.38
C LEU A 168 15.03 -1.03 -3.86
N ALA A 169 14.54 -2.13 -3.27
CA ALA A 169 14.38 -2.23 -1.82
C ALA A 169 15.73 -2.17 -1.08
N GLU A 170 16.78 -2.75 -1.66
CA GLU A 170 18.13 -2.76 -1.10
C GLU A 170 18.84 -1.41 -1.22
N SER A 171 18.81 -0.81 -2.41
CA SER A 171 19.42 0.51 -2.66
C SER A 171 18.78 1.63 -1.84
N THR A 172 17.49 1.51 -1.52
CA THR A 172 16.75 2.49 -0.70
C THR A 172 16.62 2.08 0.77
N GLN A 173 17.15 0.93 1.17
CA GLN A 173 17.13 0.40 2.54
C GLN A 173 15.72 0.27 3.14
N ILE A 174 14.73 -0.15 2.34
CA ILE A 174 13.32 -0.29 2.75
C ILE A 174 12.86 -1.75 2.86
N GLN A 175 13.78 -2.73 2.94
CA GLN A 175 13.46 -4.16 2.97
C GLN A 175 12.48 -4.50 4.10
N GLU A 176 12.60 -3.84 5.25
CA GLU A 176 11.69 -4.04 6.37
C GLU A 176 10.29 -3.49 6.13
N LEU A 177 10.10 -2.57 5.18
CA LEU A 177 8.84 -1.88 4.88
C LEU A 177 8.08 -2.50 3.68
N VAL A 178 8.66 -3.47 2.99
CA VAL A 178 8.10 -4.15 1.82
C VAL A 178 7.84 -5.62 2.11
N ASP A 179 6.96 -6.25 1.33
CA ASP A 179 6.42 -7.60 1.59
C ASP A 179 6.89 -8.66 0.59
N SER A 180 8.16 -8.61 0.21
CA SER A 180 8.79 -9.47 -0.82
C SER A 180 8.50 -10.97 -0.61
N ASP A 181 8.67 -11.49 0.60
CA ASP A 181 8.51 -12.92 0.93
C ASP A 181 7.13 -13.46 0.53
N ILE A 182 6.09 -12.64 0.71
CA ILE A 182 4.69 -13.04 0.46
C ILE A 182 4.44 -13.15 -1.03
N TYR A 183 5.03 -12.24 -1.80
CA TYR A 183 4.93 -12.28 -3.25
C TYR A 183 5.75 -13.44 -3.83
N LEU A 184 6.85 -13.84 -3.19
CA LEU A 184 7.59 -15.06 -3.56
C LEU A 184 6.77 -16.33 -3.30
N ASP A 185 6.10 -16.44 -2.16
CA ASP A 185 5.18 -17.55 -1.90
C ASP A 185 4.02 -17.57 -2.92
N ALA A 186 3.44 -16.41 -3.22
CA ALA A 186 2.39 -16.29 -4.23
C ALA A 186 2.88 -16.67 -5.63
N ARG A 187 4.12 -16.30 -5.97
CA ARG A 187 4.77 -16.65 -7.23
C ARG A 187 4.87 -18.17 -7.38
N ARG A 188 5.32 -18.88 -6.34
CA ARG A 188 5.43 -20.36 -6.36
C ARG A 188 4.09 -21.01 -6.71
N VAL A 189 3.00 -20.54 -6.11
CA VAL A 189 1.65 -21.03 -6.42
C VAL A 189 1.23 -20.68 -7.84
N MET A 190 1.47 -19.44 -8.27
CA MET A 190 1.12 -18.97 -9.62
C MET A 190 1.86 -19.73 -10.72
N GLU A 191 3.16 -19.95 -10.57
CA GLU A 191 3.99 -20.72 -11.52
C GLU A 191 3.55 -22.19 -11.56
N ALA A 192 3.24 -22.78 -10.41
CA ALA A 192 2.69 -24.14 -10.37
C ALA A 192 1.37 -24.25 -11.15
N LEU A 193 0.45 -23.30 -10.98
CA LEU A 193 -0.81 -23.27 -11.73
C LEU A 193 -0.59 -23.06 -13.23
N GLN A 194 0.37 -22.22 -13.63
CA GLN A 194 0.74 -22.06 -15.05
C GLN A 194 1.29 -23.36 -15.64
N ASN A 195 2.05 -24.13 -14.84
CA ASN A 195 2.57 -25.45 -15.19
C ASN A 195 1.54 -26.58 -14.99
N ARG A 196 0.24 -26.25 -14.85
CA ARG A 196 -0.86 -27.20 -14.69
C ARG A 196 -0.73 -28.12 -13.47
N ASN A 197 -0.19 -27.58 -12.38
CA ASN A 197 -0.01 -28.29 -11.12
C ASN A 197 -0.77 -27.59 -9.99
N CYS A 198 -1.71 -28.32 -9.36
CA CYS A 198 -2.52 -27.81 -8.25
C CYS A 198 -1.87 -27.99 -6.87
N SER A 199 -0.75 -28.71 -6.74
CA SER A 199 -0.19 -29.15 -5.45
C SER A 199 0.13 -27.98 -4.52
N GLU A 200 0.84 -26.96 -5.03
CA GLU A 200 1.19 -25.76 -4.26
C GLU A 200 -0.05 -24.96 -3.86
N ALA A 201 -1.01 -24.82 -4.77
CA ALA A 201 -2.25 -24.11 -4.52
C ALA A 201 -3.11 -24.81 -3.45
N LEU A 202 -3.17 -26.14 -3.49
CA LEU A 202 -3.90 -26.95 -2.51
C LEU A 202 -3.20 -26.95 -1.14
N SER A 203 -1.88 -26.96 -1.12
CA SER A 203 -1.09 -26.77 0.09
C SER A 203 -1.42 -25.43 0.74
N TRP A 204 -1.42 -24.35 -0.07
CA TRP A 204 -1.82 -23.02 0.38
C TRP A 204 -3.27 -22.98 0.90
N CYS A 205 -4.21 -23.68 0.25
CA CYS A 205 -5.58 -23.82 0.76
C CYS A 205 -5.62 -24.48 2.14
N SER A 206 -4.81 -25.52 2.35
CA SER A 206 -4.76 -26.25 3.63
C SER A 206 -4.24 -25.36 4.77
N GLU A 207 -3.19 -24.57 4.51
CA GLU A 207 -2.63 -23.62 5.47
C GLU A 207 -3.62 -22.50 5.85
N ASN A 208 -4.46 -22.09 4.90
CA ASN A 208 -5.35 -20.94 5.04
C ASN A 208 -6.83 -21.32 5.19
N LYS A 209 -7.13 -22.61 5.40
CA LYS A 209 -8.49 -23.20 5.40
C LYS A 209 -9.52 -22.40 6.21
N SER A 210 -9.17 -22.03 7.43
CA SER A 210 -10.09 -21.28 8.33
C SER A 210 -10.44 -19.89 7.80
N LYS A 211 -9.47 -19.18 7.21
CA LYS A 211 -9.67 -17.86 6.62
C LYS A 211 -10.43 -17.94 5.30
N LEU A 212 -10.11 -18.92 4.46
CA LEU A 212 -10.80 -19.17 3.18
C LEU A 212 -12.28 -19.54 3.40
N LYS A 213 -12.57 -20.37 4.41
CA LYS A 213 -13.96 -20.69 4.80
C LYS A 213 -14.73 -19.44 5.24
N LYS A 214 -14.12 -18.57 6.04
CA LYS A 214 -14.74 -17.27 6.43
C LYS A 214 -14.97 -16.36 5.23
N ALA A 215 -14.04 -16.35 4.28
CA ALA A 215 -14.15 -15.58 3.04
C ALA A 215 -15.14 -16.19 2.02
N LYS A 216 -15.71 -17.37 2.31
CA LYS A 216 -16.56 -18.18 1.42
C LYS A 216 -15.92 -18.43 0.04
N SER A 217 -14.60 -18.64 0.02
CA SER A 217 -13.89 -18.93 -1.23
C SER A 217 -14.26 -20.30 -1.77
N LYS A 218 -14.48 -20.38 -3.10
CA LYS A 218 -14.66 -21.65 -3.85
C LYS A 218 -13.34 -22.18 -4.43
N PHE A 219 -12.20 -21.59 -4.09
CA PHE A 219 -10.92 -21.87 -4.78
C PHE A 219 -10.46 -23.32 -4.61
N GLU A 220 -10.48 -23.87 -3.39
CA GLU A 220 -10.12 -25.27 -3.15
C GLU A 220 -11.00 -26.23 -3.97
N PHE A 221 -12.31 -25.98 -3.99
CA PHE A 221 -13.24 -26.77 -4.81
C PHE A 221 -12.88 -26.71 -6.30
N LYS A 222 -12.62 -25.51 -6.84
CA LYS A 222 -12.23 -25.35 -8.26
C LYS A 222 -10.92 -26.06 -8.59
N LEU A 223 -9.93 -26.03 -7.70
CA LEU A 223 -8.66 -26.77 -7.88
C LEU A 223 -8.88 -28.27 -7.94
N ARG A 224 -9.67 -28.82 -7.00
CA ARG A 224 -10.02 -30.24 -6.95
C ARG A 224 -10.82 -30.66 -8.18
N LEU A 225 -11.71 -29.78 -8.66
CA LEU A 225 -12.45 -29.99 -9.89
C LEU A 225 -11.50 -30.05 -11.10
N GLN A 226 -10.49 -29.17 -11.17
CA GLN A 226 -9.49 -29.19 -12.23
C GLN A 226 -8.65 -30.48 -12.22
N GLU A 227 -8.16 -30.93 -11.06
CA GLU A 227 -7.44 -32.21 -10.95
C GLU A 227 -8.29 -33.38 -11.45
N PHE A 228 -9.59 -33.38 -11.12
CA PHE A 228 -10.54 -34.36 -11.65
C PHE A 228 -10.65 -34.28 -13.18
N ILE A 229 -10.83 -33.09 -13.75
CA ILE A 229 -10.93 -32.89 -15.20
C ILE A 229 -9.65 -33.33 -15.91
N GLU A 230 -8.47 -33.10 -15.34
CA GLU A 230 -7.21 -33.59 -15.93
C GLU A 230 -7.10 -35.12 -15.90
N LEU A 231 -7.64 -35.80 -14.88
CA LEU A 231 -7.73 -37.27 -14.88
C LEU A 231 -8.66 -37.77 -16.00
N VAL A 232 -9.79 -37.09 -16.22
CA VAL A 232 -10.71 -37.39 -17.34
C VAL A 232 -10.04 -37.12 -18.69
N ARG A 233 -9.31 -36.00 -18.81
CA ARG A 233 -8.55 -35.63 -20.02
C ARG A 233 -7.49 -36.70 -20.37
N ALA A 234 -6.89 -37.32 -19.37
CA ALA A 234 -5.92 -38.41 -19.51
C ALA A 234 -6.57 -39.81 -19.70
N GLU A 235 -7.88 -39.88 -19.87
CA GLU A 235 -8.66 -41.12 -20.04
C GLU A 235 -8.58 -42.11 -18.85
N ARG A 236 -8.18 -41.63 -17.65
CA ARG A 236 -8.07 -42.43 -16.42
C ARG A 236 -9.37 -42.42 -15.62
N MET A 237 -10.44 -42.98 -16.19
CA MET A 237 -11.81 -42.82 -15.66
C MET A 237 -12.01 -43.40 -14.25
N MET A 238 -11.43 -44.57 -13.95
CA MET A 238 -11.56 -45.20 -12.63
C MET A 238 -10.86 -44.39 -11.52
N ASP A 239 -9.71 -43.80 -11.85
CA ASP A 239 -8.98 -42.92 -10.94
C ASP A 239 -9.76 -41.62 -10.71
N ALA A 240 -10.34 -41.04 -11.77
CA ALA A 240 -11.19 -39.86 -11.68
C ALA A 240 -12.40 -40.09 -10.76
N ILE A 241 -13.09 -41.22 -10.91
CA ILE A 241 -14.24 -41.59 -10.05
C ILE A 241 -13.80 -41.76 -8.58
N THR A 242 -12.68 -42.45 -8.35
CA THR A 242 -12.12 -42.65 -7.01
C THR A 242 -11.74 -41.32 -6.37
N TYR A 243 -11.09 -40.44 -7.13
CA TYR A 243 -10.72 -39.11 -6.72
C TYR A 243 -11.94 -38.25 -6.37
N ALA A 244 -12.98 -38.24 -7.22
CA ALA A 244 -14.20 -37.49 -6.99
C ALA A 244 -14.92 -37.93 -5.69
N ARG A 245 -15.00 -39.23 -5.43
CA ARG A 245 -15.58 -39.76 -4.19
C ARG A 245 -14.80 -39.31 -2.96
N LYS A 246 -13.47 -39.30 -3.04
CA LYS A 246 -12.58 -38.94 -1.93
C LYS A 246 -12.57 -37.45 -1.62
N TYR A 247 -12.44 -36.61 -2.65
CA TYR A 247 -12.22 -35.17 -2.46
C TYR A 247 -13.47 -34.34 -2.75
N LEU A 248 -14.22 -34.64 -3.82
CA LEU A 248 -15.31 -33.76 -4.27
C LEU A 248 -16.65 -33.97 -3.53
N SER A 249 -16.85 -35.14 -2.90
CA SER A 249 -18.09 -35.49 -2.20
C SER A 249 -18.49 -34.52 -1.08
N VAL A 250 -17.50 -33.87 -0.44
CA VAL A 250 -17.71 -32.90 0.65
C VAL A 250 -18.49 -31.66 0.18
N TRP A 251 -18.44 -31.34 -1.12
CA TRP A 251 -19.13 -30.17 -1.70
C TRP A 251 -20.46 -30.54 -2.39
N SER A 252 -20.93 -31.77 -2.26
CA SER A 252 -22.21 -32.21 -2.82
C SER A 252 -23.40 -31.38 -2.34
N SER A 253 -23.41 -30.91 -1.09
CA SER A 253 -24.48 -30.09 -0.54
C SER A 253 -24.44 -28.62 -1.00
N THR A 254 -23.27 -28.09 -1.35
CA THR A 254 -23.08 -26.66 -1.67
C THR A 254 -22.89 -26.37 -3.16
N ASN A 255 -22.35 -27.32 -3.93
CA ASN A 255 -21.92 -27.12 -5.32
C ASN A 255 -22.40 -28.25 -6.26
N MET A 256 -23.55 -28.88 -5.96
CA MET A 256 -24.02 -30.06 -6.68
C MET A 256 -24.12 -29.88 -8.21
N LYS A 257 -24.58 -28.72 -8.69
CA LYS A 257 -24.73 -28.46 -10.13
C LYS A 257 -23.38 -28.49 -10.86
N GLU A 258 -22.38 -27.81 -10.30
CA GLU A 258 -21.02 -27.76 -10.83
C GLU A 258 -20.40 -29.17 -10.81
N LEU A 259 -20.65 -29.94 -9.73
CA LEU A 259 -20.21 -31.33 -9.61
C LEU A 259 -20.85 -32.24 -10.67
N GLN A 260 -22.17 -32.17 -10.85
CA GLN A 260 -22.89 -32.96 -11.86
C GLN A 260 -22.39 -32.67 -13.27
N GLN A 261 -22.15 -31.40 -13.58
CA GLN A 261 -21.60 -30.99 -14.87
C GLN A 261 -20.21 -31.57 -15.10
N ALA A 262 -19.34 -31.55 -14.09
CA ALA A 262 -18.03 -32.18 -14.17
C ALA A 262 -18.13 -33.70 -14.29
N MET A 263 -18.99 -34.36 -13.50
CA MET A 263 -19.18 -35.83 -13.59
C MET A 263 -19.67 -36.27 -14.97
N ALA A 264 -20.52 -35.46 -15.63
CA ALA A 264 -20.97 -35.73 -16.99
C ALA A 264 -19.82 -35.79 -18.00
N THR A 265 -18.68 -35.10 -17.73
CA THR A 265 -17.50 -35.16 -18.61
C THR A 265 -16.90 -36.56 -18.74
N LEU A 266 -17.19 -37.51 -17.83
CA LEU A 266 -16.80 -38.91 -17.97
C LEU A 266 -17.38 -39.57 -19.23
N ALA A 267 -18.51 -39.06 -19.75
CA ALA A 267 -19.13 -39.54 -20.98
C ALA A 267 -18.61 -38.84 -22.25
N PHE A 268 -17.75 -37.82 -22.11
CA PHE A 268 -17.24 -37.03 -23.23
C PHE A 268 -15.72 -37.12 -23.32
N LYS A 269 -15.19 -37.06 -24.54
CA LYS A 269 -13.74 -36.89 -24.76
C LYS A 269 -13.34 -35.44 -24.51
N SER A 270 -12.07 -35.21 -24.24
CA SER A 270 -11.48 -33.87 -24.09
C SER A 270 -11.61 -33.00 -25.35
N THR A 271 -11.80 -33.62 -26.52
CA THR A 271 -12.05 -32.97 -27.81
C THR A 271 -13.55 -32.75 -28.12
N THR A 272 -14.40 -32.73 -27.10
CA THR A 272 -15.86 -32.56 -27.30
C THR A 272 -16.20 -31.18 -27.86
N GLU A 273 -17.10 -31.13 -28.83
CA GLU A 273 -17.67 -29.89 -29.36
C GLU A 273 -18.93 -29.44 -28.62
N CYS A 274 -19.38 -30.21 -27.61
CA CYS A 274 -20.49 -29.80 -26.77
C CYS A 274 -20.07 -28.60 -25.91
N ALA A 275 -20.57 -27.41 -26.23
CA ALA A 275 -20.20 -26.14 -25.60
C ALA A 275 -20.25 -26.19 -24.06
N GLY A 276 -21.24 -26.88 -23.49
CA GLY A 276 -21.41 -27.00 -22.03
C GLY A 276 -20.29 -27.76 -21.31
N TYR A 277 -19.54 -28.62 -22.01
CA TYR A 277 -18.45 -29.42 -21.45
C TYR A 277 -17.09 -29.04 -22.01
N LYS A 278 -17.04 -28.50 -23.24
CA LYS A 278 -15.82 -27.98 -23.88
C LYS A 278 -15.10 -26.97 -23.00
N ILE A 279 -15.85 -26.06 -22.38
CA ILE A 279 -15.33 -25.02 -21.49
C ILE A 279 -14.56 -25.61 -20.30
N LEU A 280 -14.96 -26.77 -19.78
CA LEU A 280 -14.28 -27.41 -18.64
C LEU A 280 -12.90 -27.95 -19.00
N PHE A 281 -12.72 -28.38 -20.26
CA PHE A 281 -11.43 -28.86 -20.77
C PHE A 281 -10.54 -27.73 -21.30
N ASP A 282 -11.02 -26.50 -21.35
CA ASP A 282 -10.26 -25.36 -21.86
C ASP A 282 -9.01 -25.09 -21.01
N VAL A 283 -7.91 -24.74 -21.67
CA VAL A 283 -6.67 -24.32 -21.02
C VAL A 283 -6.87 -23.01 -20.24
N GLU A 284 -7.81 -22.16 -20.65
CA GLU A 284 -8.16 -20.92 -19.95
C GLU A 284 -8.62 -21.16 -18.49
N GLN A 285 -9.08 -22.37 -18.14
CA GLN A 285 -9.42 -22.70 -16.75
C GLN A 285 -8.23 -22.52 -15.80
N TRP A 286 -7.01 -22.78 -16.25
CA TRP A 286 -5.80 -22.54 -15.45
C TRP A 286 -5.56 -21.05 -15.21
N ALA A 287 -5.80 -20.20 -16.21
CA ALA A 287 -5.74 -18.74 -16.05
C ALA A 287 -6.83 -18.23 -15.11
N ASN A 288 -8.02 -18.83 -15.14
CA ASN A 288 -9.12 -18.52 -14.23
C ASN A 288 -8.79 -18.90 -12.78
N LEU A 289 -8.17 -20.07 -12.56
CA LEU A 289 -7.67 -20.49 -11.24
C LEU A 289 -6.60 -19.53 -10.73
N ALA A 290 -5.65 -19.15 -11.58
CA ALA A 290 -4.61 -18.18 -11.22
C ALA A 290 -5.20 -16.81 -10.85
N ARG A 291 -6.23 -16.34 -11.57
CA ARG A 291 -6.95 -15.09 -11.24
C ARG A 291 -7.71 -15.21 -9.92
N GLN A 292 -8.39 -16.33 -9.68
CA GLN A 292 -9.09 -16.60 -8.43
C GLN A 292 -8.12 -16.64 -7.24
N PHE A 293 -6.97 -17.29 -7.42
CA PHE A 293 -5.89 -17.32 -6.42
C PHE A 293 -5.46 -15.90 -6.07
N LYS A 294 -5.15 -15.04 -7.06
CA LYS A 294 -4.77 -13.64 -6.80
C LYS A 294 -5.83 -12.88 -5.99
N GLN A 295 -7.11 -13.04 -6.34
CA GLN A 295 -8.20 -12.39 -5.61
C GLN A 295 -8.26 -12.85 -4.15
N ASP A 296 -8.20 -14.16 -3.92
CA ASP A 296 -8.27 -14.73 -2.58
C ASP A 296 -7.03 -14.39 -1.76
N PHE A 297 -5.86 -14.41 -2.39
CA PHE A 297 -4.59 -14.00 -1.82
C PHE A 297 -4.64 -12.56 -1.33
N TYR A 298 -5.00 -11.60 -2.19
CA TYR A 298 -5.09 -10.19 -1.78
C TYR A 298 -6.12 -9.98 -0.67
N LYS A 299 -7.28 -10.63 -0.76
CA LYS A 299 -8.32 -10.57 0.27
C LYS A 299 -7.84 -11.14 1.62
N LEU A 300 -7.08 -12.23 1.59
CA LEU A 300 -6.53 -12.90 2.78
C LEU A 300 -5.57 -11.98 3.55
N TYR A 301 -4.72 -11.25 2.83
CA TYR A 301 -3.72 -10.35 3.39
C TYR A 301 -4.23 -8.92 3.59
N GLY A 302 -5.48 -8.63 3.22
CA GLY A 302 -6.06 -7.28 3.33
C GLY A 302 -5.42 -6.28 2.36
N MET A 303 -4.92 -6.78 1.23
CA MET A 303 -4.33 -5.99 0.16
C MET A 303 -5.40 -5.51 -0.82
N THR A 304 -5.11 -4.43 -1.54
CA THR A 304 -5.92 -3.99 -2.66
C THR A 304 -5.80 -4.94 -3.85
N LEU A 305 -6.89 -5.13 -4.61
CA LEU A 305 -6.89 -5.93 -5.84
C LEU A 305 -6.05 -5.24 -6.93
N GLN A 306 -6.20 -3.92 -7.05
CA GLN A 306 -5.38 -3.10 -7.92
C GLN A 306 -4.11 -2.66 -7.19
N PRO A 307 -2.95 -2.57 -7.88
CA PRO A 307 -1.73 -2.04 -7.29
C PRO A 307 -1.94 -0.63 -6.73
N LEU A 308 -1.26 -0.31 -5.62
CA LEU A 308 -1.36 1.01 -4.99
C LEU A 308 -0.94 2.14 -5.94
N LEU A 309 0.01 1.88 -6.83
CA LEU A 309 0.46 2.84 -7.85
C LEU A 309 -0.71 3.30 -8.73
N ASN A 310 -1.53 2.35 -9.21
CA ASN A 310 -2.67 2.66 -10.06
C ASN A 310 -3.71 3.49 -9.31
N ILE A 311 -4.00 3.14 -8.06
CA ILE A 311 -4.97 3.85 -7.22
C ILE A 311 -4.52 5.30 -7.00
N HIS A 312 -3.26 5.53 -6.62
CA HIS A 312 -2.73 6.87 -6.39
C HIS A 312 -2.64 7.69 -7.67
N LEU A 313 -2.21 7.07 -8.78
CA LEU A 313 -2.14 7.74 -10.06
C LEU A 313 -3.54 8.15 -10.54
N GLN A 314 -4.53 7.27 -10.46
CA GLN A 314 -5.91 7.59 -10.81
C GLN A 314 -6.50 8.68 -9.92
N ALA A 315 -6.26 8.64 -8.61
CA ALA A 315 -6.71 9.67 -7.68
C ALA A 315 -6.08 11.03 -7.99
N GLY A 316 -4.75 11.06 -8.22
CA GLY A 316 -4.01 12.27 -8.57
C GLY A 316 -4.47 12.85 -9.91
N LEU A 317 -4.60 12.03 -10.94
CA LEU A 317 -5.09 12.47 -12.25
C LEU A 317 -6.53 12.98 -12.17
N SER A 318 -7.40 12.32 -11.40
CA SER A 318 -8.79 12.78 -11.20
C SER A 318 -8.85 14.14 -10.49
N ALA A 319 -7.91 14.40 -9.57
CA ALA A 319 -7.82 15.68 -8.86
C ALA A 319 -7.29 16.83 -9.74
N LEU A 320 -6.49 16.50 -10.76
CA LEU A 320 -5.93 17.48 -11.70
C LEU A 320 -6.80 17.65 -12.96
N LYS A 321 -7.63 16.67 -13.28
CA LYS A 321 -8.40 16.63 -14.53
C LYS A 321 -9.46 17.71 -14.56
N THR A 322 -9.19 18.78 -15.32
CA THR A 322 -10.16 19.83 -15.65
C THR A 322 -10.44 19.86 -17.15
N PRO A 323 -11.55 20.46 -17.60
CA PRO A 323 -11.80 20.67 -19.02
C PRO A 323 -10.72 21.49 -19.72
N PHE A 324 -10.03 22.39 -18.99
CA PHE A 324 -8.97 23.25 -19.52
C PHE A 324 -7.71 22.46 -19.93
N CYS A 325 -7.47 21.29 -19.32
CA CYS A 325 -6.32 20.41 -19.64
C CYS A 325 -6.29 19.92 -21.10
N TYR A 326 -7.41 20.04 -21.81
CA TYR A 326 -7.59 19.59 -23.19
C TYR A 326 -7.53 20.73 -24.21
N GLN A 327 -7.37 21.98 -23.76
CA GLN A 327 -7.30 23.17 -24.61
C GLN A 327 -5.84 23.48 -25.00
N GLU A 328 -5.65 24.13 -26.15
CA GLU A 328 -4.31 24.51 -26.66
C GLU A 328 -3.57 25.50 -25.75
N GLN A 329 -4.29 26.25 -24.92
CA GLN A 329 -3.73 27.22 -23.98
C GLN A 329 -3.38 26.62 -22.60
N CYS A 330 -3.47 25.29 -22.45
CA CYS A 330 -3.09 24.62 -21.22
C CYS A 330 -1.60 24.83 -20.91
N THR A 331 -1.29 25.18 -19.67
CA THR A 331 0.09 25.40 -19.22
C THR A 331 0.92 24.12 -19.39
N LYS A 332 2.16 24.24 -19.89
CA LYS A 332 3.10 23.11 -20.00
C LYS A 332 3.45 22.46 -18.65
N ASP A 333 3.23 23.19 -17.56
CA ASP A 333 3.40 22.71 -16.18
C ASP A 333 2.28 21.72 -15.76
N ASP A 334 1.16 21.65 -16.50
CA ASP A 334 0.09 20.69 -16.23
C ASP A 334 0.48 19.30 -16.78
N PRO A 335 0.53 18.24 -15.94
CA PRO A 335 0.80 16.89 -16.41
C PRO A 335 -0.16 16.41 -17.50
N LEU A 336 -1.41 16.87 -17.50
CA LEU A 336 -2.44 16.50 -18.48
C LEU A 336 -2.32 17.23 -19.83
N SER A 337 -1.37 18.18 -19.94
CA SER A 337 -0.95 18.73 -21.23
C SER A 337 -0.30 17.66 -22.10
N GLN A 338 0.30 16.62 -21.50
CA GLN A 338 0.92 15.51 -22.22
C GLN A 338 -0.11 14.49 -22.69
N GLU A 339 -0.03 14.11 -23.96
CA GLU A 339 -0.98 13.18 -24.58
C GLU A 339 -1.05 11.81 -23.88
N ILE A 340 0.10 11.27 -23.46
CA ILE A 340 0.17 9.96 -22.79
C ILE A 340 -0.60 9.99 -21.46
N ILE A 341 -0.41 11.05 -20.68
CA ILE A 341 -1.07 11.22 -19.37
C ILE A 341 -2.57 11.47 -19.58
N ARG A 342 -2.94 12.22 -20.63
CA ARG A 342 -4.33 12.45 -21.01
C ARG A 342 -5.07 11.16 -21.38
N LYS A 343 -4.44 10.27 -22.15
CA LYS A 343 -5.00 8.94 -22.47
C LYS A 343 -5.25 8.12 -21.21
N LEU A 344 -4.33 8.15 -20.25
CA LEU A 344 -4.51 7.48 -18.96
C LEU A 344 -5.67 8.07 -18.13
N ALA A 345 -5.90 9.38 -18.25
CA ALA A 345 -6.93 10.10 -17.51
C ALA A 345 -8.31 10.11 -18.17
N GLU A 346 -8.44 9.65 -19.43
CA GLU A 346 -9.69 9.66 -20.19
C GLU A 346 -10.89 9.04 -19.45
N PRO A 347 -10.80 7.83 -18.86
CA PRO A 347 -11.94 7.21 -18.15
C PRO A 347 -12.24 7.82 -16.78
N LEU A 348 -11.41 8.75 -16.29
CA LEU A 348 -11.52 9.33 -14.95
C LEU A 348 -12.51 10.49 -14.90
N PRO A 349 -13.17 10.76 -13.75
CA PRO A 349 -14.05 11.91 -13.61
C PRO A 349 -13.25 13.24 -13.67
N PHE A 350 -13.93 14.31 -14.07
CA PHE A 350 -13.39 15.67 -13.94
C PHE A 350 -13.45 16.13 -12.48
N ALA A 351 -12.43 16.86 -12.05
CA ALA A 351 -12.36 17.48 -10.74
C ALA A 351 -13.49 18.50 -10.57
N LYS A 352 -14.24 18.39 -9.47
CA LYS A 352 -15.22 19.40 -9.06
C LYS A 352 -14.51 20.47 -8.23
N HIS A 353 -14.11 21.56 -8.87
CA HIS A 353 -13.56 22.71 -8.18
C HIS A 353 -14.70 23.62 -7.71
N ILE A 354 -14.92 23.71 -6.39
CA ILE A 354 -15.89 24.63 -5.78
C ILE A 354 -15.24 26.00 -5.52
N HIS A 355 -13.92 26.03 -5.31
CA HIS A 355 -13.17 27.25 -5.04
C HIS A 355 -11.91 27.29 -5.90
N SER A 356 -11.74 28.40 -6.63
CA SER A 356 -10.50 28.71 -7.33
C SER A 356 -9.48 29.32 -6.37
N LYS A 357 -8.22 28.91 -6.50
CA LYS A 357 -7.09 29.56 -5.80
C LYS A 357 -6.18 30.16 -6.84
N LEU A 358 -5.90 31.45 -6.70
CA LEU A 358 -4.93 32.13 -7.53
C LEU A 358 -3.52 31.74 -7.06
N VAL A 359 -2.64 31.42 -7.99
CA VAL A 359 -1.23 31.09 -7.73
C VAL A 359 -0.38 32.01 -8.59
N CYS A 360 0.63 32.64 -7.99
CA CYS A 360 1.50 33.55 -8.71
C CYS A 360 2.27 32.79 -9.80
N TYR A 361 2.34 33.36 -11.00
CA TYR A 361 3.05 32.74 -12.12
C TYR A 361 4.55 32.54 -11.84
N ILE A 362 5.17 33.49 -11.13
CA ILE A 362 6.61 33.51 -10.86
C ILE A 362 6.95 32.76 -9.57
N SER A 363 6.41 33.18 -8.42
CA SER A 363 6.76 32.55 -7.13
C SER A 363 6.16 31.17 -6.94
N LYS A 364 5.13 30.81 -7.72
CA LYS A 364 4.31 29.60 -7.53
C LYS A 364 3.65 29.53 -6.14
N GLU A 365 3.62 30.64 -5.39
CA GLU A 365 2.93 30.74 -4.11
C GLU A 365 1.44 31.07 -4.32
N PRO A 366 0.55 30.58 -3.44
CA PRO A 366 -0.84 30.99 -3.46
C PRO A 366 -0.97 32.50 -3.17
N MET A 367 -1.83 33.16 -3.94
CA MET A 367 -2.23 34.54 -3.72
C MET A 367 -3.46 34.55 -2.80
N ASN A 368 -3.33 35.21 -1.66
CA ASN A 368 -4.32 35.25 -0.57
C ASN A 368 -4.33 36.64 0.09
N GLU A 369 -4.99 36.78 1.24
CA GLU A 369 -5.05 38.05 2.00
C GLU A 369 -3.66 38.62 2.34
N ASP A 370 -2.69 37.74 2.65
CA ASP A 370 -1.31 38.14 2.98
C ASP A 370 -0.41 38.36 1.76
N ASN A 371 -0.82 37.86 0.59
CA ASN A 371 -0.08 37.97 -0.67
C ASN A 371 -1.06 38.24 -1.83
N PRO A 372 -1.70 39.42 -1.85
CA PRO A 372 -2.82 39.67 -2.75
C PRO A 372 -2.38 39.71 -4.23
N PRO A 373 -3.30 39.42 -5.15
CA PRO A 373 -3.05 39.54 -6.58
C PRO A 373 -2.97 41.02 -7.01
N LEU A 374 -1.97 41.34 -7.83
CA LEU A 374 -1.78 42.62 -8.50
C LEU A 374 -1.80 42.41 -10.01
N VAL A 375 -2.63 43.19 -10.70
CA VAL A 375 -2.69 43.21 -12.16
C VAL A 375 -1.69 44.24 -12.66
N LEU A 376 -0.73 43.81 -13.48
CA LEU A 376 0.22 44.72 -14.12
C LEU A 376 -0.31 45.20 -15.49
N PRO A 377 0.21 46.31 -16.05
CA PRO A 377 -0.26 46.86 -17.33
C PRO A 377 -0.16 45.89 -18.53
N ASN A 378 0.68 44.85 -18.42
CA ASN A 378 0.77 43.77 -19.39
C ASN A 378 -0.43 42.80 -19.36
N GLY A 379 -1.41 43.01 -18.48
CA GLY A 379 -2.61 42.19 -18.34
C GLY A 379 -2.42 40.93 -17.50
N TYR A 380 -1.23 40.68 -16.97
CA TYR A 380 -0.94 39.51 -16.14
C TYR A 380 -1.07 39.82 -14.64
N VAL A 381 -1.41 38.78 -13.87
CA VAL A 381 -1.59 38.84 -12.42
C VAL A 381 -0.37 38.26 -11.70
N TYR A 382 0.24 39.05 -10.84
CA TYR A 382 1.39 38.67 -10.00
C TYR A 382 1.07 38.91 -8.53
N SER A 383 1.85 38.32 -7.64
CA SER A 383 1.62 38.50 -6.21
C SER A 383 2.40 39.69 -5.68
N THR A 384 1.87 40.38 -4.68
CA THR A 384 2.52 41.56 -4.08
C THR A 384 3.95 41.29 -3.65
N LYS A 385 4.24 40.12 -3.05
CA LYS A 385 5.62 39.76 -2.66
C LYS A 385 6.61 39.84 -3.84
N ILE A 386 6.27 39.24 -4.97
CA ILE A 386 7.15 39.26 -6.16
C ILE A 386 7.27 40.67 -6.70
N CYS A 387 6.17 41.44 -6.74
CA CYS A 387 6.25 42.83 -7.17
C CYS A 387 7.19 43.65 -6.27
N SER A 388 7.12 43.47 -4.95
CA SER A 388 8.00 44.14 -3.98
C SER A 388 9.46 43.71 -4.11
N GLU A 389 9.74 42.40 -4.17
CA GLU A 389 11.11 41.89 -4.37
C GLU A 389 11.74 42.42 -5.66
N VAL A 390 10.93 42.50 -6.72
CA VAL A 390 11.38 43.01 -8.01
C VAL A 390 11.68 44.52 -7.94
N VAL A 391 10.88 45.31 -7.21
CA VAL A 391 11.15 46.74 -6.97
C VAL A 391 12.44 46.92 -6.17
N GLU A 392 12.61 46.19 -5.07
CA GLU A 392 13.82 46.25 -4.23
C GLU A 392 15.08 45.90 -5.03
N LEU A 393 15.02 44.88 -5.91
CA LEU A 393 16.13 44.50 -6.78
C LEU A 393 16.49 45.60 -7.81
N VAL A 394 15.50 46.35 -8.29
CA VAL A 394 15.71 47.47 -9.22
C VAL A 394 16.33 48.66 -8.50
N GLU A 395 15.84 49.01 -7.32
CA GLU A 395 16.37 50.10 -6.50
C GLU A 395 17.79 49.82 -6.02
N ALA A 396 18.07 48.59 -5.56
CA ALA A 396 19.42 48.16 -5.18
C ALA A 396 20.41 48.26 -6.34
N LYS A 397 19.97 47.97 -7.58
CA LYS A 397 20.81 48.09 -8.76
C LYS A 397 21.06 49.53 -9.18
N GLN A 398 20.05 50.41 -9.14
CA GLN A 398 20.23 51.84 -9.40
C GLN A 398 21.19 52.49 -8.39
N GLY A 399 21.17 52.05 -7.13
CA GLY A 399 22.16 52.44 -6.12
C GLY A 399 23.58 51.90 -6.38
N SER A 400 23.71 50.73 -7.02
CA SER A 400 25.00 50.12 -7.38
C SER A 400 25.61 50.65 -8.68
N GLU A 401 24.80 51.06 -9.67
CA GLU A 401 25.31 51.73 -10.88
C GLU A 401 25.81 53.15 -10.57
N ALA A 402 25.27 53.80 -9.54
CA ALA A 402 25.84 55.03 -8.98
C ALA A 402 27.19 54.81 -8.25
N ARG A 403 27.56 53.55 -7.94
CA ARG A 403 28.85 53.14 -7.33
C ARG A 403 29.48 52.03 -8.17
N GLY A 404 29.87 52.37 -9.40
CA GLY A 404 30.38 51.48 -10.44
C GLY A 404 31.05 50.20 -9.94
N THR A 405 30.28 49.12 -9.86
CA THR A 405 30.80 47.75 -9.71
C THR A 405 29.91 46.77 -10.47
N ASN A 406 30.57 45.88 -11.21
CA ASN A 406 30.02 44.98 -12.20
C ASN A 406 29.41 43.75 -11.50
N VAL A 407 28.07 43.62 -11.46
CA VAL A 407 27.38 42.50 -10.80
C VAL A 407 26.71 41.56 -11.81
N GLN A 408 26.96 40.28 -11.58
CA GLN A 408 26.81 39.10 -12.43
C GLN A 408 25.40 38.80 -13.00
N HIS A 409 25.43 38.03 -14.08
CA HIS A 409 24.40 37.58 -15.02
C HIS A 409 22.98 37.22 -14.51
N HIS A 410 22.75 36.87 -13.25
CA HIS A 410 21.42 36.47 -12.78
C HIS A 410 20.41 37.62 -12.71
N GLY A 411 20.88 38.83 -12.35
CA GLY A 411 20.03 40.01 -12.30
C GLY A 411 19.73 40.61 -13.67
N LEU A 412 20.43 40.20 -14.74
CA LEU A 412 20.17 40.68 -16.11
C LEU A 412 18.89 40.03 -16.68
N VAL A 413 18.63 38.77 -16.31
CA VAL A 413 17.42 38.04 -16.72
C VAL A 413 16.17 38.65 -16.10
N LEU A 414 16.23 39.05 -14.83
CA LEU A 414 15.14 39.74 -14.14
C LEU A 414 14.95 41.17 -14.65
N PHE A 415 16.03 41.88 -14.99
CA PHE A 415 15.96 43.23 -15.58
C PHE A 415 15.38 43.22 -17.01
N ILE A 416 15.79 42.26 -17.85
CA ILE A 416 15.16 42.03 -19.17
C ILE A 416 13.70 41.58 -19.01
N SER A 417 13.39 40.82 -17.96
CA SER A 417 12.00 40.45 -17.64
C SER A 417 11.18 41.67 -17.23
N LEU A 418 11.75 42.61 -16.47
CA LEU A 418 11.11 43.87 -16.09
C LEU A 418 10.87 44.79 -17.28
N ILE A 419 11.85 44.91 -18.18
CA ILE A 419 11.71 45.64 -19.44
C ILE A 419 10.63 45.00 -20.32
N LYS A 420 10.59 43.66 -20.42
CA LYS A 420 9.48 42.94 -21.10
C LYS A 420 8.13 43.10 -20.38
N LEU A 421 8.12 43.20 -19.05
CA LEU A 421 6.91 43.42 -18.25
C LEU A 421 6.35 44.83 -18.40
N MET A 422 7.22 45.83 -18.62
CA MET A 422 6.83 47.24 -18.76
C MET A 422 6.70 47.73 -20.22
N GLN A 423 7.34 47.09 -21.21
CA GLN A 423 7.37 47.56 -22.61
C GLN A 423 6.43 46.85 -23.60
N VAL A 424 5.52 45.97 -23.18
CA VAL A 424 4.40 45.57 -24.08
C VAL A 424 3.29 46.62 -24.01
N THR A 425 3.63 47.85 -24.39
CA THR A 425 2.67 48.82 -24.89
C THR A 425 2.78 48.80 -26.41
N GLN A 426 1.63 48.66 -27.08
CA GLN A 426 1.43 48.48 -28.54
C GLN A 426 1.36 47.04 -29.05
N ILE A 427 0.32 46.31 -28.62
CA ILE A 427 -0.45 45.48 -29.55
C ILE A 427 -1.90 46.01 -29.46
N PRO A 428 -2.55 46.41 -30.57
CA PRO A 428 -3.92 46.91 -30.51
C PRO A 428 -4.85 45.80 -29.99
N PRO A 429 -5.90 46.13 -29.22
CA PRO A 429 -6.85 45.13 -28.76
C PRO A 429 -7.50 44.47 -29.97
N SER A 430 -7.28 43.16 -30.14
CA SER A 430 -8.14 42.35 -31.00
C SER A 430 -9.57 42.44 -30.43
N PRO A 431 -10.57 42.86 -31.21
CA PRO A 431 -11.93 43.00 -30.72
C PRO A 431 -12.57 41.62 -30.71
N ASN A 432 -12.35 40.87 -29.63
CA ASN A 432 -13.20 39.76 -29.17
C ASN A 432 -12.70 39.32 -27.80
N TYR A 433 -13.63 38.94 -26.93
CA TYR A 433 -13.47 38.64 -25.50
C TYR A 433 -13.68 39.80 -24.52
N ILE A 434 -14.88 40.40 -24.60
CA ILE A 434 -15.66 40.56 -23.38
C ILE A 434 -16.41 39.24 -23.20
N GLY A 435 -15.79 38.30 -22.50
CA GLY A 435 -16.52 37.19 -21.92
C GLY A 435 -17.30 37.74 -20.73
N SER A 436 -18.61 37.91 -20.90
CA SER A 436 -19.52 38.31 -19.85
C SER A 436 -19.35 37.41 -18.60
N PRO A 437 -19.49 37.96 -17.38
CA PRO A 437 -19.56 37.14 -16.17
C PRO A 437 -20.94 36.49 -16.14
N SER A 438 -21.05 35.31 -16.75
CA SER A 438 -22.21 34.43 -16.61
C SER A 438 -21.88 33.29 -15.65
N GLY A 439 -22.53 33.30 -14.48
CA GLY A 439 -22.48 32.26 -13.45
C GLY A 439 -22.20 32.87 -12.08
N ALA A 440 -23.22 33.35 -11.36
CA ALA A 440 -23.97 32.55 -10.38
C ALA A 440 -23.09 32.09 -9.21
N PHE A 441 -23.45 32.59 -8.03
CA PHE A 441 -22.90 32.29 -6.70
C PHE A 441 -22.73 30.80 -6.41
#